data_AF-A0A962X5W1-F1
#
_entry.id   AF-A0A962X5W1-F1
#
_cell.length_a   1.000
_cell.length_b   1.000
_cell.length_c   1.000
_cell.angle_alpha   90.00
_cell.angle_beta   90.00
_cell.angle_gamma   90.00
#
_symmetry.space_group_name_H-M   'P 1'
#
loop_
_entity.id
_entity.type
_entity.pdbx_description
1 polymer ?
#
loop_
_entity_poly.entity_id
_entity_poly.type
_entity_poly.pdbx_seq_one_letter_code
_entity_poly.pdbx_strand_id
1 'polypeptide(L)' 'MSDFQGPLPEDEACWLDPTITDPAILKLLFSLCHPVRLQVWPVSAAVDAPGHDGLDLMAPLNTGFDF' A
#
# COMPACT_ATOMS: atom_id res chain seq x y z
N MET A 1 9.87 9.98 -21.67
CA MET A 1 8.88 9.14 -20.96
C MET A 1 9.69 8.23 -20.07
N SER A 2 9.72 8.48 -18.76
CA SER A 2 10.38 7.58 -17.82
C SER A 2 9.42 6.46 -17.49
N ASP A 3 9.80 5.23 -17.81
CA ASP A 3 9.18 4.03 -17.27
C ASP A 3 9.42 4.01 -15.76
N PHE A 4 8.35 4.21 -14.98
CA PHE A 4 8.42 4.12 -13.53
C PHE A 4 7.92 2.74 -13.08
N GLN A 5 8.84 1.97 -12.51
CA GLN A 5 8.59 0.67 -11.91
C GLN A 5 8.54 0.90 -10.39
N GLY A 6 7.36 0.77 -9.76
CA GLY A 6 7.27 0.89 -8.29
C GLY A 6 7.95 -0.30 -7.58
N PRO A 7 7.86 -0.44 -6.23
CA PRO A 7 8.63 -1.44 -5.54
C PRO A 7 8.31 -2.80 -6.11
N LEU A 8 9.35 -3.39 -6.68
CA LEU A 8 9.31 -4.71 -7.28
C LEU A 8 9.37 -5.72 -6.13
N PRO A 9 8.92 -6.98 -6.32
CA PRO A 9 9.05 -8.04 -5.32
C PRO A 9 10.49 -8.18 -4.75
N GLU A 10 11.50 -7.71 -5.49
CA GLU A 10 12.90 -7.63 -5.07
C GLU A 10 13.17 -6.65 -3.92
N ASP A 11 12.39 -5.56 -3.77
CA ASP A 11 12.54 -4.62 -2.66
C ASP A 11 12.05 -5.22 -1.34
N GLU A 12 11.02 -6.07 -1.38
CA GLU A 12 10.54 -6.81 -0.22
C GLU A 12 11.58 -7.83 0.26
N ALA A 13 12.20 -8.56 -0.67
CA ALA A 13 13.27 -9.50 -0.35
C ALA A 13 14.48 -8.78 0.28
N CYS A 14 14.86 -7.62 -0.26
CA CYS A 14 15.93 -6.77 0.26
C CYS A 14 15.60 -6.24 1.67
N TRP A 15 14.35 -5.80 1.90
CA TRP A 15 13.89 -5.33 3.21
C TRP A 15 13.92 -6.42 4.28
N LEU A 16 13.65 -7.67 3.90
CA LEU A 16 13.62 -8.82 4.81
C LEU A 16 14.98 -9.51 4.99
N ASP A 17 16.02 -9.08 4.25
CA ASP A 17 17.36 -9.67 4.35
C ASP A 17 18.12 -9.12 5.57
N PRO A 18 18.37 -9.94 6.61
CA PRO A 18 19.07 -9.48 7.81
C PRO A 18 20.56 -9.19 7.58
N THR A 19 21.11 -9.57 6.42
CA THR A 19 22.51 -9.30 6.07
C THR A 19 22.72 -7.89 5.52
N ILE A 20 21.64 -7.19 5.15
CA ILE A 20 21.69 -5.82 4.66
C ILE A 20 21.61 -4.85 5.84
N THR A 21 22.77 -4.38 6.29
CA THR A 21 22.88 -3.47 7.44
C THR A 21 23.32 -2.06 7.07
N ASP A 22 23.68 -1.82 5.80
CA ASP A 22 24.13 -0.50 5.35
C ASP A 22 22.95 0.50 5.35
N PRO A 23 22.99 1.56 6.17
CA PRO A 23 21.93 2.57 6.22
C PRO A 23 21.72 3.29 4.88
N ALA A 24 22.75 3.40 4.04
CA ALA A 24 22.61 4.00 2.72
C ALA A 24 21.73 3.15 1.80
N ILE A 25 21.87 1.82 1.87
CA ILE A 25 21.04 0.86 1.12
C ILE A 25 19.61 0.88 1.66
N LEU A 26 19.43 0.82 2.99
CA LEU A 26 18.11 0.83 3.61
C LEU A 26 17.31 2.11 3.27
N LYS A 27 17.98 3.27 3.20
CA LYS A 27 17.33 4.54 2.81
C LYS A 27 16.70 4.50 1.41
N LEU A 28 17.26 3.71 0.49
CA LEU A 28 16.73 3.59 -0.87
C LEU A 28 15.40 2.83 -0.90
N LEU A 29 15.16 1.94 0.07
CA LEU A 29 13.92 1.18 0.21
C LEU A 29 12.77 2.05 0.74
N PHE A 30 13.07 3.17 1.39
CA PHE A 30 12.08 4.12 1.90
C PHE A 30 11.73 5.19 0.85
N SER A 31 10.87 4.82 -0.11
CA SER A 31 10.32 5.75 -1.10
C SER A 31 8.81 5.92 -0.95
N LEU A 32 8.28 7.09 -1.33
CA LEU A 32 6.83 7.29 -1.42
C LEU A 32 6.27 6.42 -2.55
N CYS A 33 5.20 5.66 -2.27
CA CYS A 33 4.51 4.91 -3.31
C CYS A 33 3.89 5.88 -4.33
N HIS A 34 4.17 5.65 -5.61
CA HIS A 34 3.63 6.50 -6.68
C HIS A 34 2.10 6.36 -6.76
N PRO A 35 1.33 7.47 -6.77
CA PRO A 35 -0.14 7.43 -6.71
C PRO A 35 -0.80 6.59 -7.80
N VAL A 36 -0.23 6.53 -9.01
CA VAL A 36 -0.75 5.71 -10.13
C VAL A 36 -0.79 4.21 -9.82
N ARG A 37 -0.04 3.75 -8.81
CA ARG A 37 -0.06 2.34 -8.36
C ARG A 37 -1.10 2.07 -7.28
N LEU A 38 -1.79 3.10 -6.80
CA LEU A 38 -2.77 3.00 -5.73
C LEU A 38 -4.18 3.16 -6.33
N GLN A 39 -5.05 2.20 -6.03
CA GLN A 39 -6.48 2.35 -6.20
C GLN A 39 -7.09 2.49 -4.81
N VAL A 40 -7.96 3.49 -4.65
CA VAL A 40 -8.57 3.81 -3.36
C VAL A 40 -10.06 4.08 -3.57
N TRP A 41 -10.86 3.73 -2.57
CA TRP A 41 -12.29 3.96 -2.55
C TRP A 41 -12.76 4.21 -1.11
N PRO A 42 -13.87 4.94 -0.91
CA PRO A 42 -14.48 5.07 0.41
C PRO A 42 -15.00 3.72 0.89
N VAL A 43 -14.90 3.47 2.20
CA VAL A 43 -15.45 2.29 2.88
C VAL A 43 -16.36 2.71 4.04
N SER A 44 -17.06 1.77 4.64
CA SER A 44 -17.93 2.03 5.80
C SER A 44 -17.12 2.47 7.03
N ALA A 45 -17.67 3.41 7.81
CA ALA A 45 -17.11 3.82 9.10
C ALA A 45 -17.12 2.69 10.16
N ALA A 46 -17.78 1.56 9.87
CA ALA A 46 -17.70 0.36 10.70
C ALA A 46 -16.25 -0.13 10.92
N VAL A 47 -15.32 0.21 10.01
CA VAL A 47 -13.89 -0.11 10.12
C VAL A 47 -13.22 0.54 11.34
N ASP A 48 -13.79 1.64 11.86
CA ASP A 48 -13.25 2.35 13.03
C ASP A 48 -13.54 1.63 14.36
N ALA A 49 -14.46 0.66 14.36
CA ALA A 49 -14.87 -0.07 15.55
C ALA A 49 -13.97 -1.28 15.82
N PRO A 50 -13.17 -1.29 16.91
CA PRO A 50 -12.35 -2.45 17.24
C PRO A 50 -13.25 -3.66 17.56
N GLY A 51 -12.95 -4.81 16.94
CA GLY A 51 -13.72 -6.05 17.08
C GLY A 51 -14.83 -6.24 16.04
N HIS A 52 -14.99 -5.31 15.10
CA HIS A 52 -15.60 -5.62 13.81
C HIS A 52 -14.52 -6.16 12.87
N ASP A 53 -14.66 -7.44 12.51
CA ASP A 53 -13.81 -8.12 11.53
C ASP A 53 -14.73 -8.69 10.44
N GLY A 54 -14.43 -8.40 9.17
CA GLY A 54 -15.25 -8.85 8.06
C GLY A 54 -14.78 -8.30 6.72
N LEU A 55 -15.04 -9.05 5.64
CA LEU A 55 -14.69 -8.63 4.28
C LEU A 55 -15.49 -7.41 3.81
N ASP A 56 -16.67 -7.20 4.40
CA ASP A 56 -17.55 -6.06 4.16
C ASP A 56 -16.91 -4.72 4.57
N LEU A 57 -15.96 -4.72 5.50
CA LEU A 57 -15.23 -3.52 5.91
C LEU A 57 -14.33 -2.95 4.81
N MET A 58 -13.91 -3.80 3.86
CA MET A 58 -13.09 -3.40 2.70
C MET A 58 -13.93 -3.15 1.45
N ALA A 59 -15.24 -3.47 1.50
CA ALA A 59 -16.12 -3.29 0.37
C ALA A 59 -16.28 -1.79 0.05
N PRO A 60 -16.24 -1.40 -1.23
CA PRO A 60 -16.54 -0.03 -1.62
C PRO A 60 -17.90 0.39 -1.11
N LEU A 61 -17.95 1.56 -0.48
CA LEU A 61 -19.20 2.17 -0.08
C LEU A 61 -19.98 2.49 -1.35
N ASN A 62 -21.16 1.89 -1.50
CA ASN A 62 -22.04 2.18 -2.63
C ASN A 62 -22.67 3.56 -2.41
N THR A 63 -21.96 4.62 -2.81
CA THR A 63 -22.36 6.01 -2.56
C THR A 63 -23.34 6.55 -3.61
N GLY A 64 -23.71 5.76 -4.62
CA GLY A 64 -24.62 6.20 -5.69
C GLY A 64 -24.07 7.35 -6.54
N PHE A 65 -22.78 7.66 -6.42
CA PHE A 65 -22.09 8.60 -7.31
C PHE A 65 -21.38 7.79 -8.39
N ASP A 66 -21.97 7.81 -9.59
CA ASP A 66 -21.29 7.36 -10.81
C ASP A 66 -20.13 8.32 -11.14
N PHE A 67 -18.94 7.76 -11.39
CA PHE A 67 -17.78 8.48 -11.92
C PHE A 67 -17.76 8.44 -13.44
#